data_AF-A0A921L5E4-F1
#
_entry.id   AF-A0A921L5E4-F1
#
_cell.length_a   1.000
_cell.length_b   1.000
_cell.length_c   1.000
_cell.angle_alpha   90.00
_cell.angle_beta   90.00
_cell.angle_gamma   90.00
#
_symmetry.space_group_name_H-M   'P 1'
#
loop_
_entity.id
_entity.type
_entity.pdbx_description
1 polymer ?
#
loop_
_entity_poly.entity_id
_entity_poly.type
_entity_poly.pdbx_seq_one_letter_code
_entity_poly.pdbx_strand_id
1 'polypeptide(L)' 'GLKEAKDLVDGAPSTVKEGLAKDEAESLKKTLEEAGAEVELK' A
#
# COMPACT_ATOMS: atom_id res chain seq x y z
N GLY A 1 13.60 -5.10 -2.94
CA GLY A 1 13.80 -6.05 -4.05
C GLY A 1 12.48 -6.71 -4.43
N LEU A 2 12.32 -7.20 -5.66
CA LEU A 2 11.04 -7.73 -6.17
C LEU A 2 10.46 -8.85 -5.27
N LYS A 3 11.33 -9.69 -4.69
CA LYS A 3 10.95 -10.72 -3.73
C LYS A 3 10.35 -10.16 -2.43
N GLU A 4 10.97 -9.14 -1.85
CA GLU A 4 10.50 -8.51 -0.61
C GLU A 4 9.16 -7.78 -0.80
N ALA A 5 8.98 -7.13 -1.96
CA ALA A 5 7.71 -6.49 -2.30
C ALA A 5 6.58 -7.51 -2.50
N LYS A 6 6.88 -8.66 -3.11
CA LYS A 6 5.93 -9.75 -3.27
C LYS A 6 5.55 -10.38 -1.92
N ASP A 7 6.53 -10.70 -1.08
CA ASP A 7 6.30 -11.29 0.24
C ASP A 7 5.48 -10.33 1.14
N LEU A 8 5.64 -9.01 1.00
CA LEU A 8 4.85 -8.00 1.73
C LEU A 8 3.38 -7.93 1.30
N VAL A 9 3.10 -8.02 -0.01
CA VAL A 9 1.74 -8.04 -0.57
C VAL A 9 1.04 -9.37 -0.30
N ASP A 10 1.74 -10.49 -0.44
CA ASP A 10 1.19 -11.83 -0.14
C ASP A 10 0.91 -11.99 1.37
N GLY A 11 1.61 -11.24 2.23
CA GLY A 11 1.44 -11.23 3.69
C GLY A 11 0.31 -10.34 4.23
N ALA A 12 -0.56 -9.79 3.36
CA ALA A 12 -1.63 -8.88 3.79
C ALA A 12 -2.57 -9.50 4.85
N PRO A 13 -3.06 -8.73 5.85
CA PRO A 13 -2.91 -7.27 5.99
C PRO A 13 -1.54 -6.85 6.55
N SER A 14 -0.83 -6.04 5.77
CA SER A 14 0.52 -5.52 6.09
C SER A 14 0.53 -4.00 5.99
N THR A 15 1.20 -3.32 6.91
CA THR A 15 1.38 -1.86 6.80
C THR A 15 2.42 -1.55 5.72
N VAL A 16 1.98 -0.88 4.65
CA VAL A 16 2.85 -0.50 3.52
C VAL A 16 3.69 0.73 3.85
N LYS A 17 3.13 1.69 4.61
CA LYS A 17 3.80 2.92 5.03
C LYS A 17 3.04 3.59 6.18
N GLU A 18 3.75 4.17 7.14
CA GLU A 18 3.17 4.85 8.31
C GLU A 18 3.50 6.34 8.30
N GLY A 19 2.62 7.16 8.90
CA GLY A 19 2.85 8.60 9.06
C GLY A 19 2.78 9.41 7.76
N LEU A 20 2.10 8.90 6.74
CA LEU A 20 1.88 9.63 5.49
C LEU A 20 1.00 10.86 5.72
N ALA A 21 1.33 11.95 5.03
CA ALA A 21 0.41 13.07 4.91
C ALA A 21 -0.85 12.63 4.17
N LYS A 22 -1.99 13.27 4.44
CA LYS A 22 -3.30 12.89 3.88
C LYS A 22 -3.28 12.84 2.35
N ASP A 23 -2.62 13.82 1.72
CA ASP A 23 -2.48 13.90 0.26
C ASP A 23 -1.60 12.77 -0.32
N GLU A 24 -0.53 12.38 0.39
CA GLU A 24 0.33 11.26 -0.03
C GLU A 24 -0.37 9.91 0.17
N ALA A 25 -1.14 9.76 1.25
CA ALA A 25 -1.92 8.56 1.55
C ALA A 25 -3.00 8.32 0.50
N GLU A 26 -3.71 9.37 0.08
CA GLU A 26 -4.73 9.28 -0.97
C GLU A 26 -4.10 8.98 -2.35
N SER A 27 -2.97 9.62 -2.68
CA SER A 27 -2.26 9.32 -3.93
C SER A 27 -1.75 7.88 -3.97
N LEU A 28 -1.18 7.38 -2.87
CA LEU A 28 -0.68 6.01 -2.78
C LEU A 28 -1.82 5.00 -2.87
N LYS A 29 -2.92 5.26 -2.16
CA LYS A 29 -4.15 4.48 -2.23
C LYS A 29 -4.64 4.37 -3.66
N LYS A 30 -4.72 5.49 -4.38
CA LYS A 30 -5.18 5.52 -5.78
C LYS A 30 -4.28 4.68 -6.69
N THR A 31 -2.96 4.84 -6.59
CA THR A 31 -2.01 4.05 -7.39
C THR A 31 -2.09 2.54 -7.09
N LEU A 32 -2.33 2.17 -5.84
CA LEU A 32 -2.50 0.77 -5.43
C LEU A 32 -3.85 0.19 -5.90
N GLU A 33 -4.94 0.95 -5.81
CA GLU A 33 -6.27 0.56 -6.33
C GLU A 33 -6.28 0.43 -7.86
N GLU A 34 -5.60 1.32 -8.59
CA GLU A 34 -5.42 1.19 -10.05
C GLU A 34 -4.62 -0.07 -10.43
N ALA A 35 -3.74 -0.54 -9.53
CA ALA A 35 -3.02 -1.80 -9.69
C ALA A 35 -3.84 -3.03 -9.23
N GLY A 36 -5.07 -2.84 -8.76
CA GLY A 36 -5.97 -3.90 -8.29
C GLY A 36 -5.80 -4.30 -6.82
N ALA A 37 -5.12 -3.48 -6.01
CA ALA A 37 -4.95 -3.70 -4.57
C ALA A 37 -5.93 -2.84 -3.75
N GLU A 38 -6.41 -3.37 -2.62
CA GLU A 38 -7.30 -2.64 -1.72
C GLU A 38 -6.50 -2.02 -0.58
N VAL A 39 -6.63 -0.70 -0.36
CA VAL A 39 -5.90 0.05 0.67
C VAL A 39 -6.84 0.64 1.70
N GLU A 40 -6.69 0.18 2.94
CA GLU A 40 -7.37 0.73 4.10
C GLU A 40 -6.51 1.82 4.75
N LEU A 41 -7.03 3.05 4.80
CA LEU A 41 -6.41 4.16 5.52
C LEU A 41 -6.92 4.12 6.97
N LYS A 42 -6.03 3.84 7.92
CA LYS A 42 -6.30 3.91 9.37
C LYS A 42 -5.74 5.19 9.98
#